data_AF-A0A1G6S0M1-F1
#
_entry.id   AF-A0A1G6S0M1-F1
#
_cell.length_a   1.000
_cell.length_b   1.000
_cell.length_c   1.000
_cell.angle_alpha   90.00
_cell.angle_beta   90.00
_cell.angle_gamma   90.00
#
_symmetry.space_group_name_H-M   'P 1'
#
loop_
_entity.id
_entity.type
_entity.pdbx_description
1 polymer ?
#
loop_
_entity_poly.entity_id
_entity_poly.type
_entity_poly.pdbx_seq_one_letter_code
_entity_poly.pdbx_strand_id
1 'polypeptide(L)'
;MKDIVALPSSSRLTQNDKNATRCGVSAIDPNIAEQLAQDLPPADFRRIIETFEDDLGRLAHQLEAAAIAGNWDNYQRAAHSLAGAAAAVGAIPLEQAARVAMDPQSPHPPAVVVPVIRDRAMAALQELSALVARSPGR
;
A
#
# COMPACT_ATOMS: atom_id res chain seq x y z
N MET A 1 -7.67 -54.92 -40.79
CA MET A 1 -7.25 -55.14 -39.38
C MET A 1 -6.30 -54.01 -39.04
N LYS A 2 -6.57 -53.00 -38.20
CA LYS A 2 -7.52 -52.83 -37.10
C LYS A 2 -7.64 -51.31 -36.81
N ASP A 3 -8.86 -50.88 -36.48
CA ASP A 3 -9.28 -49.86 -35.47
C ASP A 3 -8.59 -48.48 -35.47
N ILE A 4 -9.24 -47.35 -35.79
CA ILE A 4 -10.25 -46.58 -35.02
C ILE A 4 -9.83 -46.29 -33.56
N VAL A 5 -9.81 -44.99 -33.19
CA VAL A 5 -10.49 -44.36 -32.02
C VAL A 5 -9.64 -43.29 -31.29
N ALA A 6 -10.28 -42.12 -31.16
CA ALA A 6 -10.22 -41.12 -30.09
C ALA A 6 -8.99 -40.22 -29.86
N LEU A 7 -9.18 -38.94 -30.19
CA LEU A 7 -9.00 -37.84 -29.23
C LEU A 7 -10.02 -38.03 -28.08
N PRO A 8 -9.70 -37.70 -26.80
CA PRO A 8 -9.67 -36.29 -26.42
C PRO A 8 -8.72 -35.90 -25.26
N SER A 9 -8.53 -34.59 -25.15
CA SER A 9 -8.40 -33.84 -23.89
C SER A 9 -7.31 -34.26 -22.92
N SER A 10 -6.23 -33.47 -22.91
CA SER A 10 -5.59 -33.05 -21.65
C SER A 10 -4.99 -31.65 -21.83
N SER A 11 -5.86 -30.67 -22.07
CA SER A 11 -5.59 -29.27 -21.75
C SER A 11 -5.43 -29.16 -20.23
N ARG A 12 -4.23 -29.45 -19.74
CA ARG A 12 -3.89 -29.35 -18.32
C ARG A 12 -2.51 -28.72 -18.16
N LEU A 13 -2.39 -27.49 -18.66
CA LEU A 13 -1.26 -26.58 -18.38
C LEU A 13 -1.74 -25.12 -18.21
N THR A 14 -3.04 -24.89 -17.94
CA THR A 14 -3.59 -23.54 -17.68
C THR A 14 -3.80 -23.29 -16.19
N GLN A 15 -2.83 -23.66 -15.35
CA GLN A 15 -2.90 -23.37 -13.93
C GLN A 15 -1.53 -23.25 -13.30
N ASN A 16 -0.70 -22.32 -13.80
CA ASN A 16 0.41 -21.78 -13.01
C ASN A 16 0.82 -20.35 -13.40
N ASP A 17 0.30 -19.80 -14.51
CA ASP A 17 0.60 -18.42 -14.94
C ASP A 17 -0.37 -17.34 -14.46
N LYS A 18 -1.00 -17.53 -13.29
CA LYS A 18 -1.64 -16.39 -12.57
C LYS A 18 -0.68 -15.72 -11.58
N ASN A 19 0.49 -16.32 -11.35
CA ASN A 19 1.49 -15.79 -10.43
C ASN A 19 2.43 -14.76 -11.08
N ALA A 20 2.22 -14.45 -12.35
CA ALA A 20 2.94 -13.41 -13.09
C ALA A 20 2.28 -12.02 -12.97
N THR A 21 1.56 -11.75 -11.86
CA THR A 21 1.08 -10.40 -11.61
C THR A 21 2.25 -9.52 -11.14
N ARG A 22 2.90 -8.94 -12.16
CA ARG A 22 3.59 -7.65 -12.14
C ARG A 22 4.93 -7.60 -11.41
N CYS A 23 5.99 -7.45 -12.21
CA CYS A 23 7.20 -6.75 -11.81
C CYS A 23 6.86 -5.26 -11.61
N GLY A 24 6.14 -4.97 -10.53
CA GLY A 24 5.70 -3.65 -10.10
C GLY A 24 5.51 -3.77 -8.59
N VAL A 25 6.41 -3.16 -7.82
CA VAL A 25 6.40 -3.22 -6.35
C VAL A 25 5.03 -2.77 -5.84
N SER A 26 4.28 -3.68 -5.22
CA SER A 26 2.96 -3.39 -4.62
C SER A 26 3.10 -2.25 -3.60
N ALA A 27 2.11 -1.37 -3.54
CA ALA A 27 2.09 -0.29 -2.56
C ALA A 27 1.82 -0.79 -1.14
N ILE A 28 1.17 -1.95 -1.01
CA ILE A 28 0.88 -2.63 0.25
C ILE A 28 1.61 -3.98 0.29
N ASP A 29 2.16 -4.34 1.44
CA ASP A 29 2.65 -5.69 1.69
C ASP A 29 1.49 -6.68 1.60
N PRO A 30 1.50 -7.62 0.62
CA PRO A 30 0.40 -8.55 0.44
C PRO A 30 0.20 -9.48 1.65
N ASN A 31 1.24 -9.79 2.41
CA ASN A 31 1.14 -10.64 3.60
C ASN A 31 0.40 -9.91 4.73
N ILE A 32 0.72 -8.64 4.97
CA ILE A 32 0.02 -7.82 5.99
C ILE A 32 -1.43 -7.58 5.58
N ALA A 33 -1.69 -7.31 4.30
CA ALA A 33 -3.05 -7.17 3.78
C ALA A 33 -3.88 -8.44 3.96
N GLU A 34 -3.31 -9.61 3.68
CA GLU A 34 -3.97 -10.90 3.89
C GLU A 34 -4.22 -11.19 5.36
N GLN A 35 -3.23 -10.92 6.23
CA GLN A 35 -3.38 -11.07 7.69
C GLN A 35 -4.49 -10.17 8.23
N LEU A 36 -4.49 -8.88 7.89
CA LEU A 36 -5.52 -7.94 8.32
C LEU A 36 -6.93 -8.37 7.86
N ALA A 37 -7.05 -8.95 6.67
CA ALA A 37 -8.31 -9.45 6.16
C ALA A 37 -8.78 -10.77 6.82
N GLN A 38 -7.85 -11.58 7.32
CA GLN A 38 -8.15 -12.85 8.00
C GLN A 38 -8.41 -12.68 9.50
N ASP A 39 -7.69 -11.77 10.15
CA ASP A 39 -7.70 -11.60 11.60
C ASP A 39 -8.83 -10.67 12.08
N LEU A 40 -9.42 -9.88 11.18
CA LEU A 40 -10.44 -8.89 11.51
C LEU A 40 -11.78 -9.16 10.82
N PRO A 41 -12.90 -8.92 11.51
CA PRO A 41 -14.20 -8.82 10.85
C PRO A 41 -14.14 -7.79 9.70
N PRO A 42 -14.80 -8.03 8.55
CA PRO A 42 -14.75 -7.11 7.40
C PRO A 42 -15.13 -5.66 7.72
N ALA A 43 -16.02 -5.46 8.70
CA ALA A 43 -16.43 -4.14 9.17
C ALA A 43 -15.32 -3.40 9.95
N ASP A 44 -14.55 -4.13 10.76
CA ASP A 44 -13.45 -3.55 11.53
C ASP A 44 -12.24 -3.29 10.63
N PHE A 45 -11.95 -4.20 9.69
CA PHE A 45 -10.95 -3.96 8.65
C PHE A 45 -11.27 -2.68 7.86
N ARG A 46 -12.52 -2.52 7.41
CA ARG A 46 -12.95 -1.29 6.72
C ARG A 46 -12.72 -0.03 7.56
N ARG A 47 -13.10 -0.05 8.85
CA ARG A 47 -12.90 1.10 9.76
C ARG A 47 -11.42 1.46 9.93
N ILE A 48 -10.53 0.48 9.98
CA ILE A 48 -9.09 0.73 10.04
C ILE A 48 -8.63 1.44 8.77
N ILE A 49 -9.09 1.00 7.59
CA ILE A 49 -8.73 1.65 6.32
C ILE A 49 -9.30 3.07 6.24
N GLU A 50 -10.54 3.30 6.66
CA GLU A 50 -11.15 4.64 6.71
C GLU A 50 -10.36 5.57 7.65
N THR A 51 -10.00 5.08 8.84
CA THR A 51 -9.18 5.84 9.80
C THR A 51 -7.80 6.15 9.23
N PHE A 52 -7.18 5.17 8.56
CA PHE A 52 -5.90 5.36 7.90
C PHE A 52 -5.99 6.40 6.77
N GLU A 53 -7.05 6.39 5.97
CA GLU A 53 -7.28 7.39 4.92
C GLU A 53 -7.38 8.81 5.48
N ASP A 54 -8.18 9.00 6.53
CA ASP A 54 -8.34 10.28 7.21
C ASP A 54 -7.01 10.78 7.79
N ASP A 55 -6.27 9.89 8.47
CA ASP A 55 -4.96 10.20 9.02
C ASP A 55 -3.96 10.55 7.92
N LEU A 56 -3.98 9.83 6.80
CA LEU A 56 -3.09 10.05 5.69
C LEU A 56 -3.29 11.42 5.06
N GLY A 57 -4.54 11.81 4.83
CA GLY A 57 -4.90 13.14 4.32
C GLY A 57 -4.43 14.25 5.26
N ARG A 58 -4.70 14.10 6.56
CA ARG A 58 -4.29 15.05 7.60
C ARG A 58 -2.77 15.18 7.69
N LEU A 59 -2.05 14.06 7.77
CA LEU A 59 -0.60 14.02 7.96
C LEU A 59 0.15 14.52 6.71
N ALA A 60 -0.31 14.16 5.51
CA ALA A 60 0.28 14.66 4.27
C ALA A 60 0.14 16.19 4.16
N HIS A 61 -1.03 16.74 4.53
CA HIS A 61 -1.24 18.19 4.55
C HIS A 61 -0.36 18.90 5.59
N GLN A 62 -0.25 18.34 6.79
CA GLN A 62 0.64 18.87 7.83
C GLN A 62 2.11 18.85 7.41
N LEU A 63 2.55 17.78 6.76
CA LEU A 63 3.90 17.63 6.23
C LEU A 63 4.20 18.69 5.16
N GLU A 64 3.30 18.88 4.20
CA GLU A 64 3.44 19.88 3.13
C GLU A 64 3.46 21.30 3.69
N ALA A 65 2.53 21.63 4.59
CA ALA A 65 2.48 22.94 5.22
C ALA A 65 3.76 23.25 6.03
N ALA A 66 4.27 22.27 6.78
CA ALA A 66 5.51 22.41 7.52
C ALA A 66 6.73 22.59 6.60
N ALA A 67 6.76 21.88 5.48
CA ALA A 67 7.80 22.03 4.45
C ALA A 67 7.81 23.44 3.85
N ILE A 68 6.63 23.97 3.47
CA ILE A 68 6.50 25.33 2.92
C ILE A 68 6.91 26.39 3.94
N ALA A 69 6.55 26.19 5.21
CA ALA A 69 6.87 27.11 6.30
C ALA A 69 8.34 27.01 6.78
N GLY A 70 9.14 26.06 6.28
CA GLY A 70 10.49 25.78 6.78
C GLY A 70 10.51 25.29 8.23
N ASN A 71 9.39 24.75 8.73
CA ASN A 71 9.26 24.29 10.10
C ASN A 71 9.68 22.82 10.22
N TRP A 72 10.98 22.58 10.39
CA TRP A 72 11.59 21.25 10.39
C TRP A 72 11.10 20.33 11.51
N ASP A 73 10.82 20.88 12.70
CA ASP A 73 10.31 20.10 13.84
C ASP A 73 8.91 19.53 13.54
N ASN A 74 8.01 20.36 12.99
CA ASN A 74 6.69 19.90 12.54
C ASN A 74 6.78 18.94 11.35
N TYR A 75 7.71 19.19 10.42
CA TYR A 75 7.94 18.33 9.27
C TYR A 75 8.35 16.91 9.71
N GLN A 76 9.34 16.80 10.60
CA GLN A 76 9.80 15.52 11.12
C GLN A 76 8.73 14.81 11.95
N ARG A 77 7.95 15.53 12.78
CA ARG A 77 6.83 14.94 13.52
C ARG A 77 5.73 14.39 12.60
N ALA A 78 5.36 15.13 11.56
CA ALA A 78 4.37 14.69 10.58
C ALA A 78 4.89 13.46 9.83
N ALA A 79 6.15 13.46 9.39
CA ALA A 79 6.79 12.33 8.74
C ALA A 79 6.85 11.08 9.66
N HIS A 80 7.18 11.28 10.94
CA HIS A 80 7.20 10.21 11.95
C HIS A 80 5.84 9.55 12.12
N SER A 81 4.81 10.37 12.31
CA SER A 81 3.43 9.89 12.43
C SER A 81 2.98 9.15 11.17
N LEU A 82 3.38 9.65 9.99
CA LEU A 82 3.07 9.06 8.71
C LEU A 82 3.71 7.68 8.51
N ALA A 83 4.98 7.49 8.91
CA ALA A 83 5.58 6.16 8.84
C ALA A 83 4.94 5.18 9.81
N GLY A 84 4.54 5.64 11.01
CA GLY A 84 3.81 4.81 11.96
C GLY A 84 2.49 4.32 11.37
N ALA A 85 1.70 5.23 10.80
CA ALA A 85 0.45 4.90 10.13
C ALA A 85 0.67 3.94 8.94
N ALA A 86 1.68 4.21 8.10
CA ALA A 86 2.02 3.38 6.95
C ALA A 86 2.44 1.95 7.36
N ALA A 87 3.27 1.82 8.39
CA ALA A 87 3.71 0.53 8.91
C ALA A 87 2.54 -0.30 9.44
N ALA A 88 1.57 0.33 10.12
CA ALA A 88 0.41 -0.36 10.69
C ALA A 88 -0.48 -1.06 9.64
N VAL A 89 -0.52 -0.54 8.42
CA VAL A 89 -1.30 -1.11 7.30
C VAL A 89 -0.44 -1.82 6.25
N GLY A 90 0.87 -1.92 6.48
CA GLY A 90 1.81 -2.54 5.55
C GLY A 90 2.13 -1.73 4.29
N ALA A 91 1.96 -0.40 4.30
CA ALA A 91 2.27 0.47 3.17
C ALA A 91 3.80 0.75 3.08
N ILE A 92 4.59 -0.28 2.81
CA ILE A 92 6.07 -0.24 2.86
C ILE A 92 6.68 0.91 2.05
N PRO A 93 6.30 1.15 0.77
CA PRO A 93 6.90 2.24 0.00
C PRO A 93 6.60 3.63 0.58
N LEU A 94 5.41 3.81 1.18
CA LEU A 94 5.05 5.04 1.87
C LEU A 94 5.87 5.21 3.15
N GLU A 95 5.98 4.14 3.94
CA GLU A 95 6.78 4.13 5.16
C GLU A 95 8.23 4.53 4.88
N GLN A 96 8.84 3.95 3.84
CA GLN A 96 10.20 4.27 3.42
C GLN A 96 10.35 5.74 3.01
N ALA A 97 9.41 6.27 2.22
CA ALA A 97 9.43 7.67 1.82
C ALA A 97 9.29 8.61 3.04
N ALA A 98 8.43 8.27 4.00
CA ALA A 98 8.29 9.02 5.24
C ALA A 98 9.57 8.96 6.10
N ARG A 99 10.25 7.81 6.16
CA ARG A 99 11.55 7.68 6.85
C ARG A 99 12.63 8.57 6.23
N VAL A 100 12.66 8.69 4.90
CA VAL A 100 13.54 9.64 4.19
C VAL A 100 13.25 11.09 4.59
N ALA A 101 11.97 11.45 4.79
CA ALA A 101 11.59 12.79 5.27
C ALA A 101 11.98 13.04 6.74
N MET A 102 12.03 12.01 7.58
CA MET A 102 12.47 12.15 8.97
C MET A 102 13.98 12.33 9.11
N ASP A 103 14.75 11.71 8.21
CA ASP A 103 16.21 11.65 8.33
C ASP A 103 16.84 13.02 8.10
N PRO A 104 17.45 13.64 9.14
CA PRO A 104 18.10 14.95 9.00
C PRO A 104 19.36 14.89 8.11
N GLN A 105 19.88 13.70 7.83
CA GLN A 105 21.02 13.50 6.91
C GLN A 105 20.58 13.23 5.47
N SER A 106 19.27 13.13 5.22
CA SER A 106 18.75 12.92 3.88
C SER A 106 19.17 14.07 2.95
N PRO A 107 19.80 13.78 1.80
CA PRO A 107 20.16 14.82 0.83
C PRO A 107 18.96 15.34 0.04
N HIS A 108 17.77 14.77 0.25
CA HIS A 108 16.58 15.09 -0.53
C HIS A 108 15.79 16.22 0.12
N PRO A 109 15.61 17.36 -0.57
CA PRO A 109 14.82 18.46 -0.03
C PRO A 109 13.33 18.09 0.02
N PRO A 110 12.52 18.72 0.90
CA PRO A 110 11.08 18.46 1.00
C PRO A 110 10.34 18.60 -0.32
N ALA A 111 10.76 19.53 -1.18
CA ALA A 111 10.18 19.72 -2.52
C ALA A 111 10.26 18.47 -3.41
N VAL A 112 11.20 17.56 -3.14
CA VAL A 112 11.33 16.25 -3.82
C VAL A 112 10.61 15.16 -3.04
N VAL A 113 10.75 15.14 -1.71
CA VAL A 113 10.24 14.03 -0.88
C VAL A 113 8.72 14.08 -0.71
N VAL A 114 8.13 15.26 -0.52
CA VAL A 114 6.69 15.43 -0.27
C VAL A 114 5.83 14.93 -1.45
N PRO A 115 6.14 15.24 -2.72
CA PRO A 115 5.43 14.64 -3.86
C PRO A 115 5.52 13.12 -3.89
N VAL A 116 6.70 12.54 -3.62
CA VAL A 116 6.87 11.08 -3.57
C VAL A 116 5.98 10.47 -2.49
N ILE A 117 5.97 11.06 -1.29
CA ILE A 117 5.11 10.63 -0.20
C ILE A 117 3.64 10.63 -0.62
N ARG A 118 3.18 11.71 -1.29
CA ARG A 118 1.81 11.82 -1.78
C ARG A 118 1.47 10.72 -2.80
N ASP A 119 2.36 10.47 -3.75
CA ASP A 119 2.15 9.42 -4.76
C ASP A 119 2.06 8.03 -4.12
N ARG A 120 2.94 7.74 -3.15
CA ARG A 120 2.91 6.46 -2.41
C ARG A 120 1.66 6.32 -1.54
N ALA A 121 1.23 7.41 -0.91
CA ALA A 121 -0.01 7.47 -0.14
C ALA A 121 -1.23 7.14 -1.00
N MET A 122 -1.34 7.78 -2.18
CA MET A 122 -2.43 7.51 -3.13
C MET A 122 -2.41 6.05 -3.62
N ALA A 123 -1.24 5.51 -3.95
CA ALA A 123 -1.11 4.12 -4.39
C ALA A 123 -1.53 3.13 -3.29
N ALA A 124 -1.12 3.37 -2.05
CA ALA A 124 -1.50 2.56 -0.90
C ALA A 124 -3.02 2.55 -0.69
N LEU A 125 -3.67 3.71 -0.72
CA LEU A 125 -5.12 3.82 -0.58
C LEU A 125 -5.89 3.10 -1.69
N GLN A 126 -5.40 3.18 -2.93
CA GLN A 126 -6.03 2.48 -4.06
C GLN A 126 -5.97 0.96 -3.87
N GLU A 127 -4.84 0.42 -3.44
CA GLU A 127 -4.70 -1.02 -3.18
C GLU A 127 -5.54 -1.48 -1.98
N LEU A 128 -5.55 -0.73 -0.87
CA LEU A 128 -6.37 -1.02 0.31
C LEU A 128 -7.87 -0.98 -0.03
N SER A 129 -8.31 0.02 -0.79
CA SER A 129 -9.69 0.13 -1.26
C SER A 129 -10.08 -1.06 -2.15
N ALA A 130 -9.18 -1.50 -3.02
CA ALA A 130 -9.40 -2.68 -3.86
C ALA A 130 -9.45 -3.98 -3.05
N LEU A 131 -8.73 -4.08 -1.92
CA LEU A 131 -8.82 -5.19 -0.98
C LEU A 131 -10.19 -5.22 -0.28
N VAL A 132 -10.64 -4.08 0.24
CA VAL A 132 -11.97 -3.96 0.87
C VAL A 132 -13.09 -4.31 -0.12
N ALA A 133 -12.99 -3.85 -1.37
CA ALA A 133 -13.96 -4.14 -2.42
C ALA A 133 -14.02 -5.62 -2.83
N ARG A 134 -12.91 -6.37 -2.64
CA ARG A 134 -12.84 -7.82 -2.91
C ARG A 134 -13.32 -8.68 -1.74
N SER A 135 -13.36 -8.11 -0.54
CA SER A 135 -13.84 -8.76 0.68
C SER A 135 -15.15 -8.15 1.20
N PRO A 136 -16.19 -7.92 0.36
CA PRO A 136 -17.47 -7.48 0.87
C PRO A 136 -18.03 -8.66 1.68
N GLY A 137 -18.17 -8.46 2.99
CA GLY A 137 -18.48 -9.50 3.97
C GLY A 137 -19.38 -10.62 3.43
N ARG A 138 -18.88 -11.85 3.57
CA ARG A 138 -19.66 -13.06 3.35
C ARG A 138 -20.47 -13.37 4.59
#